data_AF-A0A1D9G6B2-F1
#
_entry.id   AF-A0A1D9G6B2-F1
#
_cell.length_a   1.000
_cell.length_b   1.000
_cell.length_c   1.000
_cell.angle_alpha   90.00
_cell.angle_beta   90.00
_cell.angle_gamma   90.00
#
_symmetry.space_group_name_H-M   'P 1'
#
loop_
_entity.id
_entity.type
_entity.pdbx_description
1 polymer ?
#
loop_
_entity_poly.entity_id
_entity_poly.type
_entity_poly.pdbx_seq_one_letter_code
_entity_poly.pdbx_strand_id
1 'polypeptide(L)' 'MTYYQSLHPWAIVRLLPQMQRVVVARFRNRSNAEGHLKALKRLMPDAEFVIVFDIGNDPMGEESRDDRE' A
#
# COMPACT_ATOMS: atom_id res chain seq x y z
N MET A 1 5.37 5.80 -10.20
CA MET A 1 4.68 4.55 -9.79
C MET A 1 4.90 3.47 -10.83
N THR A 2 4.91 2.20 -10.43
CA THR A 2 4.85 1.08 -11.40
C THR A 2 3.38 0.72 -11.67
N TYR A 3 3.07 0.28 -12.90
CA TYR A 3 1.73 -0.17 -13.28
C TYR A 3 1.15 -1.26 -12.34
N TYR A 4 2.02 -2.05 -11.73
CA TYR A 4 1.63 -3.05 -10.74
C TYR A 4 1.00 -2.43 -9.47
N GLN A 5 1.51 -1.28 -9.01
CA GLN A 5 1.04 -0.65 -7.77
C GLN A 5 -0.38 -0.08 -7.91
N SER A 6 -0.76 0.45 -9.08
CA SER A 6 -2.12 0.94 -9.33
C SER A 6 -3.14 -0.20 -9.42
N LEU A 7 -2.74 -1.39 -9.91
CA LEU A 7 -3.59 -2.59 -9.94
C LEU A 7 -3.78 -3.26 -8.57
N HIS A 8 -2.93 -2.96 -7.59
CA HIS A 8 -2.94 -3.55 -6.25
C HIS A 8 -3.05 -2.46 -5.18
N PRO A 9 -4.22 -1.82 -5.06
CA PRO A 9 -4.37 -0.64 -4.22
C PRO A 9 -4.47 -0.97 -2.73
N TRP A 10 -4.72 -2.21 -2.36
CA TRP A 10 -4.83 -2.60 -0.95
C TRP A 10 -3.46 -3.05 -0.42
N ALA A 11 -2.81 -2.21 0.38
CA ALA A 11 -1.51 -2.51 0.96
C ALA A 11 -1.65 -2.94 2.43
N ILE A 12 -0.93 -3.98 2.83
CA ILE A 12 -0.66 -4.27 4.24
C ILE A 12 0.63 -3.57 4.62
N VAL A 13 0.58 -2.73 5.64
CA VAL A 13 1.70 -1.96 6.16
C VAL A 13 2.00 -2.45 7.57
N ARG A 14 3.27 -2.76 7.84
CA ARG A 14 3.77 -3.00 9.19
C ARG A 14 4.20 -1.67 9.79
N LEU A 15 3.71 -1.39 10.99
CA LEU A 15 4.14 -0.25 11.78
C LEU A 15 5.34 -0.67 12.63
N LEU A 16 6.35 0.17 12.63
CA LEU A 16 7.60 -0.02 13.35
C LEU A 16 7.78 1.12 14.36
N PRO A 17 8.66 0.94 15.35
CA PRO A 17 9.03 2.01 16.27
C PRO A 17 9.51 3.27 15.51
N GLN A 18 9.47 4.41 16.21
CA GLN A 18 9.84 5.72 15.64
C GLN A 18 8.99 6.10 14.40
N MET A 19 7.72 5.70 14.38
CA MET A 19 6.77 6.04 13.31
C MET A 19 7.21 5.56 11.92
N GLN A 20 8.07 4.53 11.87
CA GLN A 20 8.49 3.93 10.62
C GLN A 20 7.40 2.99 10.08
N ARG A 21 7.30 2.90 8.75
CA ARG A 21 6.28 2.10 8.06
C ARG A 21 6.89 1.34 6.88
N VAL A 22 6.53 0.06 6.77
CA VAL A 22 7.01 -0.80 5.68
C VAL A 22 5.82 -1.49 5.02
N VAL A 23 5.72 -1.37 3.69
CA VAL A 23 4.74 -2.13 2.90
C VAL A 23 5.18 -3.59 2.84
N VAL A 24 4.38 -4.48 3.40
CA VAL A 24 4.67 -5.92 3.45
C VAL A 24 4.16 -6.62 2.19
N ALA A 25 2.96 -6.27 1.75
CA ALA A 25 2.32 -6.87 0.59
C ALA A 25 1.23 -5.95 0.02
N ARG A 26 0.92 -6.12 -1.26
CA ARG A 26 -0.17 -5.41 -1.95
C ARG A 26 -1.13 -6.41 -2.59
N PHE A 27 -2.41 -6.07 -2.60
CA PHE A 27 -3.50 -6.92 -3.05
C PHE A 27 -4.46 -6.13 -3.94
N ARG A 28 -5.06 -6.83 -4.90
CA ARG A 28 -6.06 -6.26 -5.80
C ARG A 28 -7.39 -5.96 -5.08
N ASN A 29 -7.74 -6.74 -4.07
CA ASN A 29 -8.97 -6.59 -3.30
C ASN A 29 -8.70 -6.62 -1.79
N ARG A 30 -9.60 -6.02 -1.02
CA ARG A 30 -9.50 -5.90 0.43
C ARG A 30 -9.59 -7.26 1.14
N SER A 31 -10.47 -8.15 0.69
CA SER A 31 -10.72 -9.44 1.34
C SER A 31 -9.48 -10.34 1.36
N ASN A 32 -8.69 -10.35 0.29
CA ASN A 32 -7.41 -11.06 0.24
C ASN A 32 -6.40 -10.45 1.21
N ALA A 33 -6.34 -9.12 1.30
CA ALA A 33 -5.50 -8.42 2.28
C ALA A 33 -5.90 -8.78 3.73
N GLU A 34 -7.20 -8.83 4.03
CA GLU A 34 -7.70 -9.22 5.36
C GLU A 34 -7.39 -10.68 5.69
N GLY A 35 -7.53 -11.60 4.74
CA GLY A 35 -7.13 -12.99 4.90
C GLY A 35 -5.64 -13.13 5.23
N HIS A 36 -4.79 -12.40 4.50
CA HIS A 36 -3.36 -12.40 4.73
C HIS A 36 -2.98 -11.73 6.07
N LEU A 37 -3.64 -10.64 6.44
CA LEU A 37 -3.47 -9.97 7.73
C LEU A 37 -3.74 -10.92 8.91
N LYS A 38 -4.77 -11.77 8.81
CA LYS A 38 -5.06 -12.78 9.85
C LYS A 38 -3.91 -13.77 10.03
N ALA A 39 -3.26 -14.18 8.94
CA ALA A 39 -2.07 -15.05 9.02
C ALA A 39 -0.88 -14.31 9.64
N LEU A 40 -0.63 -13.06 9.23
CA LEU A 40 0.45 -12.24 9.80
C LEU A 40 0.30 -12.03 11.31
N LYS A 41 -0.92 -11.75 11.78
CA LYS A 41 -1.22 -11.61 13.22
C LYS A 41 -1.00 -12.89 14.02
N ARG A 42 -1.19 -14.07 13.40
CA ARG A 42 -0.91 -15.36 14.05
C ARG A 42 0.59 -15.65 14.13
N LEU A 43 1.33 -15.26 13.10
CA LEU A 43 2.78 -15.49 13.02
C LEU A 43 3.57 -14.49 13.87
N MET A 44 3.10 -13.25 13.95
CA MET A 44 3.76 -12.13 14.62
C MET A 44 2.75 -11.33 15.45
N PRO A 45 2.29 -11.88 16.59
CA PRO A 45 1.25 -11.25 17.40
C PRO A 45 1.66 -9.88 17.96
N ASP A 46 2.95 -9.67 18.23
CA ASP A 46 3.48 -8.42 18.77
C ASP A 46 3.69 -7.33 17.70
N ALA A 47 3.58 -7.68 16.42
CA ALA A 47 3.76 -6.72 15.34
C ALA A 47 2.44 -6.03 14.99
N GLU A 48 2.50 -4.71 14.83
CA GLU A 48 1.35 -3.93 14.43
C GLU A 48 1.25 -3.84 12.91
N PHE A 49 0.07 -4.17 12.38
CA PHE A 49 -0.21 -4.18 10.95
C PHE A 49 -1.52 -3.47 10.67
N VAL A 50 -1.54 -2.69 9.59
CA VAL A 50 -2.71 -1.95 9.10
C VAL A 50 -2.93 -2.21 7.62
N ILE A 51 -4.19 -2.20 7.19
CA ILE A 51 -4.55 -2.23 5.77
C ILE A 51 -4.82 -0.80 5.33
N VAL A 52 -4.15 -0.36 4.28
CA VAL A 52 -4.29 0.96 3.70
C VAL A 52 -4.76 0.82 2.26
N PHE A 53 -5.72 1.66 1.88
CA PHE A 53 -6.04 1.86 0.48
C PHE A 53 -5.10 2.94 -0.07
N ASP A 54 -4.20 2.52 -0.93
CA ASP A 54 -3.13 3.32 -1.52
C ASP A 54 -3.18 3.11 -3.04
N ILE A 55 -4.11 3.80 -3.69
CA ILE A 55 -3.95 4.15 -5.10
C ILE A 55 -3.11 5.40 -5.04
N GLY A 56 -1.80 5.32 -5.32
CA GLY A 56 -0.89 6.45 -5.20
C GLY A 56 -1.55 7.73 -5.71
N ASN A 57 -1.92 8.61 -4.79
CA ASN A 57 -2.54 9.88 -5.15
C ASN A 57 -1.43 10.67 -5.81
N ASP A 58 -1.52 10.86 -7.12
CA ASP A 58 -0.72 11.84 -7.80
C ASP A 58 -1.54 13.14 -7.81
N PRO A 59 -1.39 14.05 -6.84
CA PRO A 59 -1.99 15.37 -6.96
C PRO A 59 -1.31 16.21 -8.06
N MET A 60 -0.35 15.67 -8.82
CA MET A 60 0.47 16.37 -9.81
C MET A 60 0.71 15.49 -11.06
N GLY A 61 -0.36 14.93 -11.64
CA GLY A 61 -0.34 14.28 -12.95
C GLY A 61 -0.93 15.13 -14.09
N GLU A 62 -1.44 16.33 -13.79
CA GLU A 62 -1.97 17.31 -14.75
C GLU A 62 -1.22 18.64 -14.63
N GLU A 63 0.07 18.69 -14.90
CA GLU A 63 0.73 19.88 -15.45
C GLU A 63 2.15 19.54 -15.94
N SER A 64 2.19 18.91 -17.11
CA SER A 64 3.23 19.22 -18.09
C SER A 64 2.50 19.68 -19.34
N ARG A 65 1.92 20.88 -19.23
CA ARG A 65 2.02 21.83 -20.33
C ARG A 65 3.52 22.09 -20.50
N ASP A 66 4.11 21.50 -21.53
CA ASP A 66 5.36 22.00 -22.10
C ASP A 66 5.32 21.70 -23.60
N ASP A 67 4.80 22.66 -24.33
CA ASP A 67 5.46 23.31 -25.46
C ASP A 67 6.33 22.40 -26.36
N ARG A 68 5.70 21.86 -27.40
CA ARG A 68 6.24 21.55 -28.74
C ARG A 68 5.01 21.30 -29.62
N GLU A 69 4.72 22.03 -30.69
CA GLU A 69 5.46 22.95 -31.55
C GLU A 69 4.42 23.78 -32.33
#